data_AF-A0AAD2JIB3-F1
#
_entry.id   AF-A0AAD2JIB3-F1
#
_cell.length_a   1.000
_cell.length_b   1.000
_cell.length_c   1.000
_cell.angle_alpha   90.00
_cell.angle_beta   90.00
_cell.angle_gamma   90.00
#
_symmetry.space_group_name_H-M   'P 1'
#
loop_
_entity.id
_entity.type
_entity.pdbx_description
1 polymer ?
#
loop_
_entity_poly.entity_id
_entity_poly.type
_entity_poly.pdbx_seq_one_letter_code
_entity_poly.pdbx_strand_id
1 'polypeptide(L)'
;MSWTSSRRATVLNVFPQKDSISSHFSPQQLIDNVNINYKSDMVAELGQYVHAIGTESNNSLEPRSIEAIYIEPTKGQRTGHGVLNLNTKKMISRPKVVILPVTDQVIQRIEPWAATEGVFKMAIKLQEWMTRNKVT
;
A
#
# COMPACT_ATOMS: atom_id res chain seq x y z
N MET A 1 19.68 7.01 -2.55
CA MET A 1 18.51 6.34 -1.94
C MET A 1 18.62 6.37 -0.40
N SER A 2 18.13 7.41 0.29
CA SER A 2 18.08 7.45 1.77
C SER A 2 16.68 7.67 2.37
N TRP A 3 15.64 7.79 1.54
CA TRP A 3 14.27 8.10 1.96
C TRP A 3 13.33 6.89 2.19
N THR A 4 13.72 5.68 1.77
CA THR A 4 12.86 4.49 1.79
C THR A 4 12.92 3.72 3.11
N SER A 5 14.01 3.85 3.88
CA SER A 5 14.20 3.09 5.13
C SER A 5 13.27 3.58 6.26
N SER A 6 13.16 4.91 6.44
CA SER A 6 12.35 5.51 7.50
C SER A 6 10.84 5.25 7.35
N ARG A 7 10.34 5.26 6.11
CA ARG A 7 8.90 5.02 5.85
C ARG A 7 8.49 3.57 6.08
N ARG A 8 9.37 2.60 5.79
CA ARG A 8 9.11 1.18 6.08
C ARG A 8 8.89 0.92 7.57
N ALA A 9 9.76 1.49 8.41
CA ALA A 9 9.60 1.38 9.86
C ALA A 9 8.29 2.03 10.33
N THR A 10 7.93 3.16 9.74
CA THR A 10 6.71 3.89 10.09
C THR A 10 5.45 3.07 9.82
N VAL A 11 5.34 2.42 8.66
CA VAL A 11 4.15 1.61 8.30
C VAL A 11 4.03 0.38 9.19
N LEU A 12 5.14 -0.28 9.52
CA LEU A 12 5.11 -1.46 10.40
C LEU A 12 4.69 -1.11 11.84
N ASN A 13 4.98 0.11 12.29
CA ASN A 13 4.58 0.58 13.62
C ASN A 13 3.09 0.94 13.72
N VAL A 14 2.36 1.00 12.60
CA VAL A 14 0.90 1.24 12.60
C VAL A 14 0.15 -0.02 13.03
N PHE A 15 0.69 -1.22 12.80
CA PHE A 15 0.01 -2.47 13.14
C PHE A 15 0.25 -2.86 14.61
N PRO A 16 -0.77 -3.37 15.31
CA PRO A 16 -0.56 -3.97 16.61
C PRO A 16 0.25 -5.27 16.44
N GLN A 17 1.33 -5.41 17.22
CA GLN A 17 2.09 -6.65 17.26
C GLN A 17 1.45 -7.63 18.23
N LYS A 18 1.43 -8.91 17.86
CA LYS A 18 0.84 -9.98 18.68
C LYS A 18 1.46 -10.06 20.07
N ASP A 19 2.77 -9.82 20.16
CA ASP A 19 3.56 -9.90 21.41
C ASP A 19 3.84 -8.51 22.01
N SER A 20 3.03 -7.51 21.69
CA SER A 20 3.14 -6.16 22.26
C SER A 20 2.64 -6.10 23.71
N ILE A 21 3.12 -5.10 24.45
CA ILE A 21 2.64 -4.76 25.80
C ILE A 21 1.14 -4.44 25.80
N SER A 22 0.61 -3.94 24.68
CA SER A 22 -0.82 -3.70 24.49
C SER A 22 -1.38 -4.57 23.36
N SER A 23 -2.44 -5.32 23.67
CA SER A 23 -3.16 -6.15 22.68
C SER A 23 -4.00 -5.35 21.67
N HIS A 24 -4.34 -4.10 21.98
CA HIS A 24 -5.29 -3.29 21.21
C HIS A 24 -4.65 -2.10 20.48
N PHE A 25 -3.53 -1.59 20.98
CA PHE A 25 -2.87 -0.39 20.44
C PHE A 25 -1.60 -0.77 19.70
N SER A 26 -1.35 -0.11 18.58
CA SER A 26 -0.08 -0.20 17.90
C SER A 26 0.99 0.64 18.60
N PRO A 27 2.28 0.32 18.42
CA PRO A 27 3.38 1.12 18.96
C PRO A 27 3.26 2.61 18.60
N GLN A 28 2.81 2.91 17.38
CA GLN A 28 2.60 4.29 16.97
C GLN A 28 1.46 4.96 17.74
N GLN A 29 0.35 4.27 18.00
CA GLN A 29 -0.76 4.84 18.80
C GLN A 29 -0.31 5.18 20.22
N LEU A 30 0.56 4.35 20.81
CA LEU A 30 1.09 4.58 22.16
C LEU A 30 2.03 5.79 22.21
N ILE A 31 2.87 5.97 21.18
CA ILE A 31 3.85 7.07 21.13
C ILE A 31 3.18 8.39 20.72
N ASP A 32 2.38 8.36 19.65
CA ASP A 32 1.76 9.57 19.08
C ASP A 32 0.51 10.00 19.86
N ASN A 33 -0.04 9.11 20.70
CA ASN A 33 -1.31 9.28 21.41
C ASN A 33 -2.48 9.67 20.49
N VAL A 34 -2.47 9.12 19.27
CA VAL A 34 -3.53 9.30 18.26
C VAL A 34 -4.33 8.02 18.14
N ASN A 35 -5.66 8.15 18.08
CA ASN A 35 -6.51 7.02 17.78
C ASN A 35 -6.50 6.74 16.27
N ILE A 36 -5.97 5.58 15.87
CA ILE A 36 -5.92 5.15 14.47
C ILE A 36 -7.14 4.29 14.21
N ASN A 37 -7.94 4.66 13.21
CA ASN A 37 -9.04 3.83 12.75
C ASN A 37 -8.58 3.01 11.55
N TYR A 38 -8.26 1.73 11.78
CA TYR A 38 -7.79 0.82 10.73
C TYR A 38 -8.76 0.70 9.54
N LYS A 39 -10.07 0.93 9.73
CA LYS A 39 -11.04 0.87 8.63
C LYS A 39 -10.96 2.06 7.68
N SER A 40 -10.59 3.24 8.18
CA SER A 40 -10.54 4.47 7.38
C SER A 40 -9.12 4.85 6.99
N ASP A 41 -8.18 4.72 7.93
CA ASP A 41 -6.83 5.25 7.78
C ASP A 41 -5.96 4.23 7.06
N MET A 42 -6.19 2.94 7.33
CA MET A 42 -5.37 1.83 6.83
C MET A 42 -6.21 0.78 6.11
N VAL A 43 -6.82 1.18 4.99
CA VAL A 43 -7.73 0.34 4.19
C VAL A 43 -7.03 -0.88 3.57
N ALA A 44 -5.71 -0.80 3.32
CA ALA A 44 -4.95 -1.83 2.63
C ALA A 44 -3.57 -2.05 3.28
N GLU A 45 -2.97 -3.21 3.01
CA GLU A 45 -1.62 -3.53 3.46
C GLU A 45 -0.56 -2.97 2.50
N LEU A 46 0.66 -2.75 3.01
CA LEU A 46 1.81 -2.34 2.20
C LEU A 46 2.03 -3.32 1.06
N GLY A 47 2.10 -2.81 -0.17
CA GLY A 47 2.38 -3.62 -1.36
C GLY A 47 1.13 -4.23 -2.02
N GLN A 48 -0.06 -4.07 -1.44
CA GLN A 48 -1.29 -4.53 -2.09
C GLN A 48 -1.59 -3.73 -3.37
N TYR A 49 -2.12 -4.43 -4.37
CA TYR A 49 -2.61 -3.80 -5.58
C TYR A 49 -3.96 -3.15 -5.31
N VAL A 50 -4.06 -1.88 -5.69
CA VAL A 50 -5.22 -1.06 -5.37
C VAL A 50 -5.60 -0.11 -6.50
N HIS A 51 -6.88 0.21 -6.56
CA HIS A 51 -7.37 1.34 -7.34
C HIS A 51 -7.50 2.56 -6.44
N ALA A 52 -6.73 3.59 -6.73
CA ALA A 52 -6.77 4.84 -6.00
C ALA A 52 -7.73 5.81 -6.68
N ILE A 53 -8.77 6.20 -5.95
CA ILE A 53 -9.88 7.02 -6.45
C ILE A 53 -9.79 8.41 -5.85
N GLY A 54 -10.02 9.41 -6.68
CA GLY A 54 -10.14 10.80 -6.27
C GLY A 54 -9.26 11.72 -7.11
N THR A 55 -9.82 12.87 -7.44
CA THR A 55 -9.10 13.95 -8.11
C THR A 55 -9.61 15.29 -7.57
N GLU A 56 -8.90 16.37 -7.87
CA GLU A 56 -9.43 17.73 -7.72
C GLU A 56 -10.73 17.84 -8.53
N SER A 57 -11.70 18.63 -8.07
CA SER A 57 -13.03 18.78 -8.70
C SER A 57 -13.00 19.54 -10.04
N ASN A 58 -11.99 19.27 -10.88
CA ASN A 58 -11.83 19.87 -12.18
C ASN A 58 -12.64 19.09 -13.23
N ASN A 59 -13.22 19.79 -14.19
CA ASN A 59 -14.02 19.21 -15.27
C ASN A 59 -13.15 18.68 -16.42
N SER A 60 -12.08 17.95 -16.08
CA SER A 60 -11.23 17.29 -17.06
C SER A 60 -11.76 15.88 -17.37
N LEU A 61 -11.53 15.42 -18.60
CA LEU A 61 -11.88 14.07 -19.06
C LEU A 61 -10.86 13.00 -18.62
N GLU A 62 -9.93 13.35 -17.74
CA GLU A 62 -8.92 12.41 -17.23
C GLU A 62 -9.56 11.28 -16.40
N PRO A 63 -8.96 10.07 -16.43
CA PRO A 63 -9.39 8.96 -15.58
C PRO A 63 -9.40 9.36 -14.10
N ARG A 64 -10.57 9.21 -13.45
CA ARG A 64 -10.76 9.58 -12.02
C ARG A 64 -10.20 8.56 -11.03
N SER A 65 -9.55 7.53 -11.54
CA SER A 65 -9.09 6.38 -10.80
C SER A 65 -7.81 5.83 -11.41
N ILE A 66 -6.84 5.49 -10.55
CA ILE A 66 -5.48 5.17 -10.95
C ILE A 66 -5.09 3.82 -10.37
N GLU A 67 -4.54 2.96 -11.23
CA GLU A 67 -3.92 1.69 -10.83
C GLU A 67 -2.64 1.98 -10.04
N ALA A 68 -2.57 1.45 -8.81
CA ALA A 68 -1.49 1.77 -7.91
C ALA A 68 -1.14 0.62 -6.96
N ILE A 69 0.02 0.73 -6.32
CA ILE A 69 0.40 -0.11 -5.18
C ILE A 69 0.25 0.72 -3.92
N TYR A 70 -0.40 0.16 -2.89
CA TYR A 70 -0.55 0.84 -1.62
C TYR A 70 0.79 0.92 -0.87
N ILE A 71 1.13 2.09 -0.34
CA ILE A 71 2.38 2.32 0.39
C ILE A 71 2.10 2.62 1.85
N GLU A 72 1.40 3.71 2.13
CA GLU A 72 1.21 4.18 3.49
C GLU A 72 -0.06 5.02 3.66
N PRO A 73 -0.61 5.08 4.88
CA PRO A 73 -1.53 6.13 5.25
C PRO A 73 -0.84 7.50 5.25
N THR A 74 -1.49 8.53 4.72
CA THR A 74 -0.97 9.90 4.74
C THR A 74 -1.15 10.49 6.14
N LYS A 75 -0.07 11.02 6.72
CA LYS A 75 -0.11 11.73 8.01
C LYS A 75 -0.53 13.19 7.77
N GLY A 76 -1.72 13.59 8.24
CA GLY A 76 -2.22 14.97 8.14
C GLY A 76 -3.71 15.10 8.46
N GLN A 77 -4.21 16.34 8.54
CA GLN A 77 -5.62 16.68 8.81
C GLN A 77 -6.59 16.13 7.75
N ARG A 78 -6.10 15.92 6.51
CA ARG A 78 -6.83 15.23 5.45
C ARG A 78 -6.37 13.78 5.42
N THR A 79 -7.15 12.89 6.04
CA THR A 79 -6.96 11.44 5.93
C THR A 79 -6.94 11.07 4.45
N GLY A 80 -5.84 10.45 4.03
CA GLY A 80 -5.65 10.00 2.66
C GLY A 80 -4.65 8.86 2.61
N HIS A 81 -4.37 8.40 1.41
CA HIS A 81 -3.57 7.20 1.17
C HIS A 81 -2.47 7.51 0.17
N GLY A 82 -1.23 7.33 0.63
CA GLY A 82 -0.04 7.35 -0.22
C GLY A 82 0.04 6.06 -1.03
N VAL A 83 -0.02 6.22 -2.35
CA VAL A 83 0.01 5.10 -3.30
C VAL A 83 1.05 5.35 -4.39
N LEU A 84 1.67 4.28 -4.89
CA LEU A 84 2.60 4.31 -6.00
C LEU A 84 1.84 4.09 -7.32
N ASN A 85 1.78 5.11 -8.16
CA ASN A 85 1.09 5.04 -9.45
C ASN A 85 1.86 4.15 -10.45
N LEU A 86 1.18 3.12 -10.98
CA LEU A 86 1.75 2.15 -11.93
C LEU A 86 1.94 2.67 -13.37
N ASN A 87 1.43 3.86 -13.69
CA ASN A 87 1.68 4.48 -14.99
C ASN A 87 2.88 5.43 -14.93
N THR A 88 3.02 6.18 -13.83
CA THR A 88 4.02 7.27 -13.73
C THR A 88 5.23 6.95 -12.86
N LYS A 89 5.20 5.83 -12.10
CA LYS A 89 6.19 5.46 -11.07
C LYS A 89 6.35 6.49 -9.96
N LYS A 90 5.39 7.40 -9.82
CA LYS A 90 5.42 8.45 -8.79
C LYS A 90 4.47 8.12 -7.67
N MET A 91 4.86 8.53 -6.47
CA MET A 91 3.98 8.48 -5.31
C MET A 91 2.95 9.60 -5.40
N ILE A 92 1.67 9.27 -5.21
CA ILE A 92 0.55 10.20 -5.18
C ILE A 92 -0.28 9.96 -3.93
N SER A 93 -0.93 11.00 -3.41
CA SER A 93 -1.88 10.88 -2.30
C SER A 93 -3.31 10.87 -2.85
N ARG A 94 -4.13 9.92 -2.41
CA ARG A 94 -5.55 9.80 -2.82
C ARG A 94 -6.47 9.58 -1.62
N PRO A 95 -7.69 10.16 -1.63
CA PRO A 95 -8.59 10.09 -0.48
C PRO A 95 -9.24 8.71 -0.32
N LYS A 96 -9.42 7.95 -1.40
CA LYS A 96 -10.08 6.64 -1.36
C LYS A 96 -9.27 5.61 -2.11
N VAL A 97 -9.21 4.40 -1.57
CA VAL A 97 -8.50 3.27 -2.15
C VAL A 97 -9.41 2.04 -2.11
N VAL A 98 -9.36 1.21 -3.14
CA VAL A 98 -10.07 -0.07 -3.24
C VAL A 98 -9.06 -1.16 -3.53
N ILE A 99 -9.04 -2.21 -2.70
CA ILE A 99 -8.16 -3.37 -2.92
C ILE A 99 -8.66 -4.18 -4.12
N LEU A 100 -7.72 -4.56 -4.98
CA LEU A 100 -7.97 -5.38 -6.15
C LEU A 100 -7.04 -6.61 -6.15
N PRO A 101 -7.49 -7.75 -6.70
CA PRO A 101 -6.60 -8.88 -6.91
C PRO A 101 -5.49 -8.50 -7.89
N VAL A 102 -4.27 -8.96 -7.61
CA VAL A 102 -3.12 -8.77 -8.51
C VAL A 102 -3.38 -9.53 -9.81
N THR A 103 -3.35 -8.83 -10.93
CA THR A 103 -3.53 -9.41 -12.27
C THR A 103 -2.19 -9.65 -12.97
N ASP A 104 -2.16 -10.54 -13.94
CA ASP A 104 -0.93 -10.84 -14.70
C ASP A 104 -0.38 -9.60 -15.43
N GLN A 105 -1.26 -8.70 -15.87
CA GLN A 105 -0.87 -7.44 -16.50
C GLN A 105 -0.08 -6.52 -15.55
N VAL A 106 -0.48 -6.50 -14.27
CA VAL A 106 0.21 -5.72 -13.23
C VAL A 106 1.60 -6.30 -12.97
N ILE A 107 1.72 -7.63 -12.92
CA ILE A 107 3.01 -8.32 -12.76
C ILE A 107 3.94 -8.00 -13.92
N GLN A 108 3.48 -8.18 -15.16
CA GLN A 108 4.25 -7.89 -16.37
C GLN A 108 4.73 -6.43 -16.44
N ARG A 109 3.96 -5.49 -15.86
CA ARG A 109 4.31 -4.08 -15.82
C ARG A 109 5.39 -3.76 -14.79
N ILE A 110 5.36 -4.40 -13.63
CA ILE A 110 6.25 -4.13 -12.50
C ILE A 110 7.60 -4.84 -12.65
N GLU A 111 7.62 -6.06 -13.20
CA GLU A 111 8.85 -6.87 -13.32
C GLU A 111 10.02 -6.15 -14.00
N PRO A 112 9.83 -5.43 -15.13
CA PRO A 112 10.90 -4.66 -15.76
C PRO A 112 11.44 -3.55 -14.85
N TRP A 113 10.58 -2.96 -14.02
CA TRP A 113 11.01 -1.89 -13.11
C TRP A 113 11.84 -2.45 -11.97
N ALA A 114 11.40 -3.56 -11.39
CA ALA A 114 12.11 -4.28 -10.34
C ALA A 114 13.51 -4.71 -10.83
N ALA A 115 13.60 -5.22 -12.06
CA ALA A 115 14.89 -5.57 -12.68
C ALA A 115 15.84 -4.37 -12.79
N THR A 116 15.35 -3.22 -13.26
CA THR A 116 16.14 -1.98 -13.36
C THR A 116 16.58 -1.45 -12.01
N GLU A 117 15.74 -1.57 -10.97
CA GLU A 117 16.05 -1.10 -9.62
C GLU A 117 16.93 -2.09 -8.82
N GLY A 118 17.33 -3.22 -9.42
CA GLY A 118 18.10 -4.27 -8.74
C GLY A 118 17.30 -5.00 -7.66
N VAL A 119 15.96 -4.86 -7.67
CA VAL A 119 15.05 -5.59 -6.78
C VAL A 119 14.79 -6.95 -7.44
N PHE A 120 15.62 -7.92 -7.11
CA PHE A 120 15.46 -9.27 -7.64
C PHE A 120 14.21 -9.93 -7.06
N LYS A 121 13.24 -10.20 -7.96
CA LYS A 121 12.07 -11.06 -7.76
C LYS A 121 11.19 -10.65 -6.57
N MET A 122 10.20 -9.79 -6.83
CA MET A 122 9.10 -9.53 -5.89
C MET A 122 8.42 -10.88 -5.61
N ALA A 123 8.66 -11.45 -4.44
CA ALA A 123 8.32 -12.83 -4.14
C ALA A 123 6.84 -13.10 -4.38
N ILE A 124 6.54 -13.77 -5.50
CA ILE A 124 5.27 -14.40 -5.78
C ILE A 124 5.17 -15.62 -4.85
N LYS A 125 4.94 -15.39 -3.55
CA LYS A 125 4.54 -16.45 -2.61
C LYS A 125 3.09 -16.89 -2.83
N LEU A 126 2.28 -16.08 -3.52
CA LEU A 126 0.87 -16.37 -3.79
C LEU A 126 0.67 -17.49 -4.81
N GLN A 127 1.46 -17.55 -5.89
CA GLN A 127 1.39 -18.65 -6.87
C GLN A 127 1.87 -19.97 -6.26
N GLU A 128 2.97 -19.95 -5.48
CA GLU A 128 3.46 -21.13 -4.75
C GLU A 128 2.47 -21.62 -3.68
N TRP A 129 1.79 -20.71 -2.97
CA TRP A 129 0.74 -21.07 -2.01
C TRP A 129 -0.51 -21.64 -2.72
N MET A 130 -0.93 -21.03 -3.84
CA MET A 130 -2.06 -21.52 -4.65
C MET A 130 -1.77 -22.87 -5.32
N THR A 131 -0.52 -23.17 -5.70
CA THR A 131 -0.13 -24.50 -6.21
C THR A 131 0.00 -25.53 -5.09
N ARG A 132 0.47 -25.13 -3.90
CA ARG A 132 0.66 -26.02 -2.74
C ARG A 132 -0.66 -26.43 -2.06
N ASN A 133 -1.74 -25.65 -2.22
CA ASN A 133 -3.05 -25.88 -1.61
C ASN A 133 -4.15 -26.34 -2.58
N LYS A 134 -3.80 -26.83 -3.77
CA LYS A 134 -4.77 -27.57 -4.59
C LYS A 134 -4.99 -28.96 -3.96
N VAL A 135 -6.03 -29.07 -3.14
CA VAL A 135 -6.62 -30.36 -2.77
C VAL A 135 -7.29 -30.92 -4.03
N THR A 136 -6.97 -32.19 -4.32
CA THR A 136 -7.62 -33.00 -5.37
C THR A 136 -9.11 -33.13 -5.11
#